data_AF-A0A496RKZ0-F1
#
_entry.id   AF-A0A496RKZ0-F1
#
_cell.length_a   1.000
_cell.length_b   1.000
_cell.length_c   1.000
_cell.angle_alpha   90.00
_cell.angle_beta   90.00
_cell.angle_gamma   90.00
#
_symmetry.space_group_name_H-M   'P 1'
#
loop_
_entity.id
_entity.type
_entity.pdbx_description
1 polymer ?
#
loop_
_entity_poly.entity_id
_entity_poly.type
_entity_poly.pdbx_seq_one_letter_code
_entity_poly.pdbx_strand_id
1 'polypeptide(L)'
;MLKGENIICISSIDWDFIWQGHQEIMSSFAENGNRVLFIENTGIRTPNLKDFPRIKQRVRNWLKGTKGIRMVKANLYVFSPIILPFPYSTIAAFINRFLLLSVLRRWIQIMDFNDAIIWTFIPNCVSLDIISKISKKAVVYYCIDNFRAATNLNKNLVRAEKKLLQVSDLVFVTSHNLLDYAKKYAKEAYWFPFGVNIDKFSPEKVRNSQMPAELAGLKSPIIGYIGGIHRWIDKDLIKSAATRLNDYNFVFVGPIQTDVTDLEKLQNVKFLGGRSHERLAEYVKFFDLALIPYKLTEYTKNVYPTKLNEYMALGKTVVSTKIFEVEKFNNRYDKVVYVSDNRDDFVLLIEKALREDSEQLRQRRISIAAENDWGHRIKEMSDLIKTTIEKKKYLAQLLWKESLKNLYRLSYKQVMRIGLICLLSYFLFFKTPFIWLLANPLKINEKPQDADAILVFAGGVGESGKAGQGYEERVLFAAEVFKGGYADKVIFSSGYMYAFKEAELMKRLAISIGIPAEAIILEEKAASTYENVKFSKEILNENSLRSVILISSPYHMRRVSLVFNKIAKEITVHYVPIPNCIYYDDSEGVKLRHIRGIIHEYMGIVYYWWKGYI
;
A
#
# COMPACT_ATOMS: atom_id res chain seq x y z
N MET A 1 18.08 15.83 25.47
CA MET A 1 16.85 15.41 24.73
C MET A 1 16.67 16.22 23.46
N LEU A 2 16.19 15.59 22.39
CA LEU A 2 15.86 16.18 21.09
C LEU A 2 14.64 17.09 21.22
N LYS A 3 14.65 18.27 20.59
CA LYS A 3 13.55 19.24 20.64
C LYS A 3 13.42 19.98 19.31
N GLY A 4 12.21 20.42 18.96
CA GLY A 4 11.97 21.25 17.78
C GLY A 4 12.14 20.52 16.45
N GLU A 5 12.20 19.20 16.46
CA GLU A 5 12.36 18.40 15.25
C GLU A 5 11.04 17.83 14.73
N ASN A 6 10.97 17.63 13.42
CA ASN A 6 9.90 16.90 12.75
C ASN A 6 10.30 15.42 12.67
N ILE A 7 9.46 14.48 13.09
CA ILE A 7 9.73 13.04 13.07
C ILE A 7 8.62 12.33 12.31
N ILE A 8 8.97 11.61 11.24
CA ILE A 8 8.04 10.71 10.54
C ILE A 8 8.39 9.28 10.93
N CYS A 9 7.53 8.66 11.75
CA CYS A 9 7.68 7.28 12.21
C CYS A 9 6.88 6.33 11.34
N ILE A 10 7.53 5.34 10.72
CA ILE A 10 6.89 4.24 10.00
C ILE A 10 6.86 3.02 10.92
N SER A 11 5.68 2.72 11.45
CA SER A 11 5.51 1.73 12.50
C SER A 11 5.31 0.31 11.98
N SER A 12 5.70 -0.68 12.78
CA SER A 12 5.36 -2.09 12.57
C SER A 12 4.00 -2.49 13.20
N ILE A 13 3.39 -1.60 13.98
CA ILE A 13 2.09 -1.79 14.64
C ILE A 13 1.15 -0.61 14.39
N ASP A 14 -0.15 -0.83 14.61
CA ASP A 14 -1.14 0.25 14.59
C ASP A 14 -1.10 0.98 15.95
N TRP A 15 -1.49 2.26 16.01
CA TRP A 15 -1.36 3.07 17.23
C TRP A 15 -2.17 2.50 18.39
N ASP A 16 -3.41 2.07 18.08
CA ASP A 16 -4.38 1.54 19.04
C ASP A 16 -4.10 0.06 19.42
N PHE A 17 -2.95 -0.50 19.02
CA PHE A 17 -2.53 -1.85 19.43
C PHE A 17 -2.02 -1.86 20.89
N ILE A 18 -1.67 -3.04 21.42
CA ILE A 18 -1.10 -3.18 22.76
C ILE A 18 0.12 -2.25 22.91
N TRP A 19 0.11 -1.45 23.97
CA TRP A 19 1.13 -0.45 24.28
C TRP A 19 2.52 -1.09 24.38
N GLN A 20 3.46 -0.59 23.59
CA GLN A 20 4.82 -1.11 23.45
C GLN A 20 5.81 0.05 23.23
N GLY A 21 7.09 -0.27 23.02
CA GLY A 21 8.14 0.73 22.81
C GLY A 21 7.86 1.73 21.69
N HIS A 22 7.13 1.35 20.63
CA HIS A 22 6.78 2.27 19.54
C HIS A 22 6.03 3.52 20.04
N GLN A 23 4.95 3.31 20.81
CA GLN A 23 4.13 4.40 21.31
C GLN A 23 4.85 5.18 22.41
N GLU A 24 5.61 4.50 23.27
CA GLU A 24 6.37 5.14 24.34
C GLU A 24 7.44 6.09 23.78
N ILE A 25 8.25 5.63 22.82
CA ILE A 25 9.29 6.44 22.17
C ILE A 25 8.69 7.66 21.49
N MET A 26 7.64 7.45 20.68
CA MET A 26 7.05 8.53 19.89
C MET A 26 6.26 9.52 20.74
N SER A 27 5.61 9.06 21.82
CA SER A 27 5.00 9.94 22.81
C SER A 27 6.05 10.77 23.54
N SER A 28 7.15 10.15 23.97
CA SER A 28 8.23 10.85 24.67
C SER A 28 8.88 11.93 23.79
N PHE A 29 9.12 11.65 22.49
CA PHE A 29 9.61 12.69 21.59
C PHE A 29 8.60 13.84 21.44
N ALA A 30 7.30 13.55 21.32
CA ALA A 30 6.28 14.59 21.20
C ALA A 30 6.16 15.45 22.46
N GLU A 31 6.17 14.83 23.64
CA GLU A 31 6.13 15.49 24.96
C GLU A 31 7.37 16.36 25.20
N ASN A 32 8.51 16.02 24.60
CA ASN A 32 9.72 16.84 24.61
C ASN A 32 9.73 18.02 23.62
N GLY A 33 8.61 18.28 22.93
CA GLY A 33 8.47 19.42 22.01
C GLY A 33 8.91 19.14 20.57
N ASN A 34 8.94 17.87 20.15
CA ASN A 34 9.08 17.50 18.75
C ASN A 34 7.70 17.30 18.13
N ARG A 35 7.59 17.45 16.81
CA ARG A 35 6.37 17.16 16.05
C ARG A 35 6.51 15.77 15.44
N VAL A 36 5.54 14.90 15.66
CA VAL A 36 5.62 13.49 15.28
C VAL A 36 4.44 13.12 14.39
N LEU A 37 4.74 12.50 13.26
CA LEU A 37 3.77 11.79 12.42
C LEU A 37 4.03 10.29 12.52
N PHE A 38 3.13 9.57 13.18
CA PHE A 38 3.14 8.12 13.30
C PHE A 38 2.31 7.49 12.18
N ILE A 39 2.97 6.87 11.20
CA ILE A 39 2.34 6.12 10.11
C ILE A 39 2.14 4.69 10.60
N GLU A 40 0.88 4.28 10.71
CA GLU A 40 0.50 2.93 11.12
C GLU A 40 0.96 1.86 10.11
N ASN A 41 0.96 0.61 10.56
CA ASN A 41 1.59 -0.51 9.88
C ASN A 41 1.17 -0.67 8.41
N THR A 42 2.16 -0.59 7.51
CA THR A 42 2.02 -0.71 6.04
C THR A 42 2.09 -2.15 5.52
N GLY A 43 2.10 -3.14 6.41
CA GLY A 43 2.08 -4.56 6.11
C GLY A 43 3.44 -5.12 5.69
N ILE A 44 3.72 -6.35 6.15
CA ILE A 44 4.86 -7.17 5.69
C ILE A 44 4.41 -8.51 5.10
N ARG A 45 3.15 -8.91 5.27
CA ARG A 45 2.58 -10.15 4.73
C ARG A 45 1.19 -9.92 4.15
N THR A 46 0.74 -10.83 3.30
CA THR A 46 -0.65 -10.85 2.82
C THR A 46 -1.60 -11.09 4.01
N PRO A 47 -2.73 -10.35 4.11
CA PRO A 47 -3.72 -10.58 5.16
C PRO A 47 -4.42 -11.94 4.99
N ASN A 48 -4.77 -12.57 6.11
CA ASN A 48 -5.62 -13.76 6.18
C ASN A 48 -7.05 -13.39 6.63
N LEU A 49 -8.00 -14.32 6.55
CA LEU A 49 -9.39 -14.10 6.99
C LEU A 49 -9.50 -13.64 8.47
N LYS A 50 -8.56 -14.08 9.32
CA LYS A 50 -8.46 -13.66 10.73
C LYS A 50 -8.07 -12.18 10.91
N ASP A 51 -7.53 -11.53 9.88
CA ASP A 51 -7.11 -10.12 9.92
C ASP A 51 -8.26 -9.14 9.57
N PHE A 52 -9.46 -9.63 9.22
CA PHE A 52 -10.60 -8.80 8.82
C PHE A 52 -11.05 -7.76 9.87
N PRO A 53 -11.13 -8.07 11.18
CA PRO A 53 -11.47 -7.07 12.20
C PRO A 53 -10.48 -5.89 12.22
N ARG A 54 -9.20 -6.17 12.01
CA ARG A 54 -8.15 -5.15 11.95
C ARG A 54 -8.30 -4.25 10.72
N ILE A 55 -8.64 -4.83 9.56
CA ILE A 55 -8.91 -4.07 8.33
C ILE A 55 -10.14 -3.16 8.52
N LYS A 56 -11.23 -3.68 9.11
CA LYS A 56 -12.43 -2.90 9.41
C LYS A 56 -12.11 -1.73 10.36
N GLN A 57 -11.32 -1.97 11.40
CA GLN A 57 -10.88 -0.92 12.31
C GLN A 57 -10.03 0.15 11.60
N ARG A 58 -9.15 -0.26 10.68
CA ARG A 58 -8.34 0.67 9.89
C ARG A 58 -9.19 1.56 8.99
N VAL A 59 -10.21 1.02 8.32
CA VAL A 59 -11.16 1.81 7.53
C VAL A 59 -11.93 2.78 8.43
N ARG A 60 -12.38 2.33 9.61
CA ARG A 60 -13.04 3.20 10.59
C ARG A 60 -12.15 4.34 11.05
N ASN A 61 -10.88 4.05 11.38
CA ASN A 61 -9.89 5.06 11.76
C ASN A 61 -9.59 6.02 10.61
N TRP A 62 -9.56 5.52 9.37
CA TRP A 62 -9.41 6.34 8.19
C TRP A 62 -10.57 7.33 8.02
N LEU A 63 -11.80 6.87 8.20
CA LEU A 63 -13.02 7.69 8.13
C LEU A 63 -13.14 8.72 9.25
N LYS A 64 -12.63 8.42 10.45
CA LYS A 64 -12.65 9.34 11.60
C LYS A 64 -11.68 10.52 11.46
N GLY A 65 -10.68 10.42 10.59
CA GLY A 65 -9.68 11.46 10.38
C GLY A 65 -9.79 12.15 9.02
N THR A 66 -9.07 13.24 8.83
CA THR A 66 -8.98 13.92 7.53
C THR A 66 -8.12 13.09 6.59
N LYS A 67 -8.75 12.21 5.80
CA LYS A 67 -8.07 11.19 4.97
C LYS A 67 -7.19 10.24 5.79
N GLY A 68 -7.65 9.90 6.99
CA GLY A 68 -7.00 8.99 7.92
C GLY A 68 -5.85 9.56 8.73
N ILE A 69 -5.68 10.88 8.76
CA ILE A 69 -4.78 11.55 9.71
C ILE A 69 -5.59 12.10 10.87
N ARG A 70 -5.16 11.80 12.10
CA ARG A 70 -5.76 12.28 13.35
C ARG A 70 -4.68 12.78 14.31
N MET A 71 -4.97 13.83 15.07
CA MET A 71 -4.14 14.23 16.22
C MET A 71 -4.57 13.38 17.41
N VAL A 72 -3.61 12.74 18.09
CA VAL A 72 -3.88 11.91 19.29
C VAL A 72 -3.38 12.55 20.57
N LYS A 73 -2.33 13.37 20.48
CA LYS A 73 -1.82 14.23 21.56
C LYS A 73 -1.26 15.52 20.95
N ALA A 74 -0.96 16.50 21.78
CA ALA A 74 -0.21 17.68 21.36
C ALA A 74 1.08 17.26 20.63
N ASN A 75 1.32 17.84 19.46
CA ASN A 75 2.46 17.53 18.59
C ASN A 75 2.55 16.08 18.07
N LEU A 76 1.54 15.24 18.24
CA LEU A 76 1.55 13.84 17.82
C LEU A 76 0.33 13.51 16.94
N TYR A 77 0.63 13.21 15.69
CA TYR A 77 -0.33 12.87 14.65
C TYR A 77 -0.18 11.39 14.28
N VAL A 78 -1.29 10.72 14.02
CA VAL A 78 -1.34 9.34 13.54
C VAL A 78 -1.95 9.32 12.16
N PHE A 79 -1.27 8.67 11.20
CA PHE A 79 -1.76 8.41 9.86
C PHE A 79 -2.05 6.92 9.69
N SER A 80 -3.31 6.59 9.38
CA SER A 80 -3.82 5.26 9.10
C SER A 80 -4.03 5.06 7.59
N PRO A 81 -2.99 4.73 6.80
CA PRO A 81 -3.14 4.64 5.35
C PRO A 81 -3.99 3.43 4.93
N ILE A 82 -4.84 3.63 3.93
CA ILE A 82 -5.47 2.53 3.19
C ILE A 82 -4.47 2.05 2.14
N ILE A 83 -4.02 0.81 2.29
CA ILE A 83 -3.09 0.14 1.38
C ILE A 83 -3.78 -1.09 0.79
N LEU A 84 -3.56 -1.34 -0.49
CA LEU A 84 -3.98 -2.56 -1.14
C LEU A 84 -3.27 -3.76 -0.48
N PRO A 85 -4.00 -4.87 -0.25
CA PRO A 85 -3.38 -6.13 0.15
C PRO A 85 -2.35 -6.58 -0.91
N PHE A 86 -1.48 -7.53 -0.59
CA PHE A 86 -0.40 -8.06 -1.45
C PHE A 86 0.88 -7.19 -1.52
N PRO A 87 1.65 -7.06 -0.43
CA PRO A 87 2.87 -6.23 -0.39
C PRO A 87 3.98 -6.64 -1.36
N TYR A 88 3.89 -7.85 -1.96
CA TYR A 88 4.86 -8.38 -2.91
C TYR A 88 4.42 -8.28 -4.38
N SER A 89 3.18 -7.85 -4.66
CA SER A 89 2.76 -7.56 -6.04
C SER A 89 3.38 -6.24 -6.49
N THR A 90 4.03 -6.24 -7.66
CA THR A 90 4.66 -5.03 -8.23
C THR A 90 3.63 -3.94 -8.52
N ILE A 91 2.44 -4.33 -8.98
CA ILE A 91 1.32 -3.43 -9.26
C ILE A 91 0.76 -2.87 -7.94
N ALA A 92 0.49 -3.73 -6.96
CA ALA A 92 -0.02 -3.28 -5.66
C ALA A 92 0.99 -2.37 -4.94
N ALA A 93 2.28 -2.70 -4.99
CA ALA A 93 3.34 -1.85 -4.47
C ALA A 93 3.41 -0.49 -5.18
N PHE A 94 3.25 -0.45 -6.50
CA PHE A 94 3.21 0.79 -7.28
C PHE A 94 2.02 1.68 -6.87
N ILE A 95 0.82 1.10 -6.78
CA ILE A 95 -0.39 1.82 -6.37
C ILE A 95 -0.26 2.31 -4.93
N ASN A 96 0.16 1.44 -4.01
CA ASN A 96 0.39 1.78 -2.60
C ASN A 96 1.38 2.93 -2.47
N ARG A 97 2.50 2.86 -3.18
CA ARG A 97 3.51 3.94 -3.24
C ARG A 97 2.89 5.24 -3.74
N PHE A 98 2.15 5.20 -4.84
CA PHE A 98 1.57 6.40 -5.44
C PHE A 98 0.57 7.07 -4.50
N LEU A 99 -0.39 6.31 -3.95
CA LEU A 99 -1.42 6.83 -3.06
C LEU A 99 -0.81 7.37 -1.76
N LEU A 100 0.07 6.58 -1.12
CA LEU A 100 0.68 6.93 0.16
C LEU A 100 1.54 8.20 0.05
N LEU A 101 2.45 8.25 -0.94
CA LEU A 101 3.32 9.42 -1.13
C LEU A 101 2.54 10.66 -1.54
N SER A 102 1.43 10.52 -2.27
CA SER A 102 0.60 11.66 -2.66
C SER A 102 -0.10 12.31 -1.47
N VAL A 103 -0.68 11.52 -0.57
CA VAL A 103 -1.30 12.03 0.66
C VAL A 103 -0.23 12.63 1.58
N LEU A 104 0.87 11.90 1.77
CA LEU A 104 1.93 12.30 2.69
C LEU A 104 2.63 13.60 2.25
N ARG A 105 2.91 13.78 0.95
CA ARG A 105 3.50 15.05 0.44
C ARG A 105 2.59 16.25 0.67
N ARG A 106 1.29 16.12 0.38
CA ARG A 106 0.32 17.21 0.60
C ARG A 106 0.23 17.55 2.08
N TRP A 107 0.19 16.54 2.95
CA TRP A 107 0.16 16.76 4.39
C TRP A 107 1.44 17.44 4.89
N ILE A 108 2.61 16.98 4.45
CA ILE A 108 3.91 17.59 4.78
C ILE A 108 3.94 19.07 4.38
N GLN A 109 3.41 19.41 3.21
CA GLN A 109 3.34 20.80 2.75
C GLN A 109 2.39 21.64 3.61
N ILE A 110 1.18 21.15 3.87
CA ILE A 110 0.16 21.88 4.66
C ILE A 110 0.63 22.12 6.10
N MET A 111 1.31 21.14 6.68
CA MET A 111 1.76 21.19 8.07
C MET A 111 3.16 21.80 8.22
N ASP A 112 3.80 22.24 7.15
CA ASP A 112 5.23 22.61 7.14
C ASP A 112 6.11 21.59 7.90
N PHE A 113 6.00 20.33 7.48
CA PHE A 113 6.66 19.18 8.09
C PHE A 113 7.92 18.78 7.31
N ASN A 114 8.65 19.77 6.80
CA ASN A 114 9.83 19.57 5.98
C ASN A 114 11.02 19.09 6.82
N ASP A 115 12.02 18.53 6.14
CA ASP A 115 13.31 18.11 6.74
C ASP A 115 13.17 17.24 8.00
N ALA A 116 12.30 16.23 7.92
CA ALA A 116 12.01 15.36 9.04
C ALA A 116 13.12 14.32 9.31
N ILE A 117 13.21 13.86 10.55
CA ILE A 117 13.88 12.61 10.89
C ILE A 117 12.93 11.48 10.48
N ILE A 118 13.35 10.61 9.56
CA ILE A 118 12.57 9.45 9.19
C ILE A 118 12.97 8.30 10.11
N TRP A 119 12.05 7.88 10.97
CA TRP A 119 12.21 6.74 11.85
C TRP A 119 11.41 5.56 11.29
N THR A 120 11.97 4.37 11.25
CA THR A 120 11.21 3.17 10.85
C THR A 120 11.49 1.98 11.75
N PHE A 121 10.44 1.21 12.02
CA PHE A 121 10.49 -0.07 12.71
C PHE A 121 10.31 -1.26 11.76
N ILE A 122 10.06 -1.01 10.46
CA ILE A 122 9.64 -2.02 9.51
C ILE A 122 10.50 -2.03 8.23
N PRO A 123 11.18 -3.14 7.91
CA PRO A 123 12.09 -3.21 6.77
C PRO A 123 11.36 -3.60 5.47
N ASN A 124 10.48 -2.75 4.94
CA ASN A 124 9.74 -3.03 3.71
C ASN A 124 9.99 -2.02 2.57
N CYS A 125 9.54 -2.35 1.36
CA CYS A 125 9.69 -1.50 0.18
C CYS A 125 9.04 -0.12 0.34
N VAL A 126 7.88 -0.07 1.01
CA VAL A 126 7.16 1.19 1.27
C VAL A 126 8.00 2.13 2.13
N SER A 127 8.69 1.61 3.15
CA SER A 127 9.60 2.41 3.98
C SER A 127 10.76 2.97 3.17
N LEU A 128 11.34 2.15 2.30
CA LEU A 128 12.41 2.59 1.39
C LEU A 128 11.93 3.65 0.39
N ASP A 129 10.70 3.53 -0.12
CA ASP A 129 10.09 4.51 -1.00
C ASP A 129 9.90 5.86 -0.29
N ILE A 130 9.37 5.85 0.94
CA ILE A 130 9.25 7.05 1.79
C ILE A 130 10.63 7.69 2.01
N ILE A 131 11.61 6.91 2.47
CA ILE A 131 12.98 7.38 2.71
C ILE A 131 13.59 8.01 1.45
N SER A 132 13.34 7.42 0.28
CA SER A 132 13.92 7.92 -0.98
C SER A 132 13.22 9.15 -1.57
N LYS A 133 11.96 9.43 -1.18
CA LYS A 133 11.10 10.43 -1.83
C LYS A 133 10.70 11.60 -0.95
N ILE A 134 11.00 11.57 0.35
CA ILE A 134 10.70 12.63 1.31
C ILE A 134 11.99 13.31 1.77
N SER A 135 11.92 14.63 1.95
CA SER A 135 13.05 15.39 2.51
C SER A 135 13.33 14.94 3.93
N LYS A 136 14.61 14.80 4.28
CA LYS A 136 15.01 14.15 5.53
C LYS A 136 16.33 14.69 6.06
N LYS A 137 16.37 14.94 7.37
CA LYS A 137 17.61 15.26 8.11
C LYS A 137 18.43 14.01 8.38
N ALA A 138 17.78 12.99 8.93
CA ALA A 138 18.40 11.70 9.27
C ALA A 138 17.42 10.55 9.03
N VAL A 139 17.98 9.36 8.83
CA VAL A 139 17.23 8.11 8.76
C VAL A 139 17.63 7.23 9.95
N VAL A 140 16.64 6.86 10.76
CA VAL A 140 16.81 5.96 11.90
C VAL A 140 16.03 4.68 11.61
N TYR A 141 16.70 3.53 11.65
CA TYR A 141 16.06 2.22 11.63
C TYR A 141 16.17 1.57 13.01
N TYR A 142 15.03 1.29 13.64
CA TYR A 142 14.99 0.53 14.89
C TYR A 142 14.56 -0.92 14.59
N CYS A 143 15.54 -1.81 14.50
CA CYS A 143 15.32 -3.23 14.31
C CYS A 143 14.97 -3.89 15.65
N ILE A 144 13.67 -4.09 15.87
CA ILE A 144 13.13 -4.61 17.13
C ILE A 144 13.02 -6.13 17.20
N ASP A 145 13.09 -6.80 16.04
CA ASP A 145 12.85 -8.24 15.93
C ASP A 145 13.58 -8.81 14.70
N ASN A 146 13.78 -10.12 14.69
CA ASN A 146 14.32 -10.85 13.56
C ASN A 146 13.21 -11.13 12.52
N PHE A 147 12.91 -10.12 11.71
CA PHE A 147 11.92 -10.20 10.62
C PHE A 147 12.17 -11.34 9.63
N ARG A 148 13.44 -11.75 9.48
CA ARG A 148 13.88 -12.83 8.60
C ARG A 148 13.41 -14.20 9.11
N ALA A 149 13.54 -14.44 10.42
CA ALA A 149 13.05 -15.65 11.07
C ALA A 149 11.52 -15.67 11.17
N ALA A 150 10.88 -14.52 11.38
CA ALA A 150 9.42 -14.43 11.53
C ALA A 150 8.63 -14.69 10.24
N THR A 151 9.25 -14.54 9.06
CA THR A 151 8.58 -14.60 7.74
C THR A 151 9.08 -15.72 6.84
N ASN A 152 9.71 -16.75 7.40
CA ASN A 152 10.30 -17.87 6.65
C ASN A 152 11.27 -17.41 5.53
N LEU A 153 12.13 -16.43 5.83
CA LEU A 153 13.18 -15.95 4.91
C LEU A 153 12.67 -15.43 3.56
N ASN A 154 11.59 -14.65 3.54
CA ASN A 154 11.14 -14.01 2.30
C ASN A 154 12.26 -13.14 1.69
N LYS A 155 12.74 -13.52 0.50
CA LYS A 155 13.88 -12.88 -0.19
C LYS A 155 13.70 -11.37 -0.38
N ASN A 156 12.48 -10.91 -0.63
CA ASN A 156 12.19 -9.49 -0.81
C ASN A 156 12.35 -8.70 0.50
N LEU A 157 11.91 -9.28 1.62
CA LEU A 157 12.05 -8.66 2.93
C LEU A 157 13.52 -8.60 3.37
N VAL A 158 14.28 -9.69 3.17
CA VAL A 158 15.73 -9.72 3.45
C VAL A 158 16.47 -8.66 2.62
N ARG A 159 16.12 -8.51 1.34
CA ARG A 159 16.70 -7.49 0.47
C ARG A 159 16.33 -6.08 0.92
N ALA A 160 15.08 -5.86 1.31
CA ALA A 160 14.61 -4.58 1.82
C ALA A 160 15.30 -4.20 3.13
N GLU A 161 15.43 -5.14 4.07
CA GLU A 161 16.15 -4.95 5.34
C GLU A 161 17.61 -4.61 5.11
N LYS A 162 18.32 -5.39 4.28
CA LYS A 162 19.72 -5.09 3.94
C LYS A 162 19.87 -3.69 3.36
N LYS A 163 18.99 -3.30 2.43
CA LYS A 163 18.99 -1.96 1.85
C LYS A 163 18.69 -0.89 2.90
N LEU A 164 17.76 -1.17 3.81
CA LEU A 164 17.39 -0.25 4.89
C LEU A 164 18.56 -0.01 5.85
N LEU A 165 19.27 -1.07 6.25
CA LEU A 165 20.49 -0.97 7.06
C LEU A 165 21.55 -0.07 6.38
N GLN A 166 21.74 -0.23 5.06
CA GLN A 166 22.72 0.54 4.30
C GLN A 166 22.38 2.03 4.14
N VAL A 167 21.09 2.36 3.99
CA VAL A 167 20.64 3.76 3.79
C VAL A 167 20.38 4.49 5.10
N SER A 168 20.26 3.77 6.22
CA SER A 168 20.05 4.36 7.53
C SER A 168 21.32 5.06 8.01
N ASP A 169 21.16 6.21 8.63
CA ASP A 169 22.28 6.95 9.25
C ASP A 169 22.56 6.40 10.65
N LEU A 170 21.52 5.99 11.37
CA LEU A 170 21.60 5.30 12.66
C LEU A 170 20.74 4.05 12.64
N VAL A 171 21.26 2.97 13.24
CA VAL A 171 20.51 1.73 13.48
C VAL A 171 20.48 1.43 14.97
N PHE A 172 19.27 1.28 15.51
CA PHE A 172 19.05 0.80 16.86
C PHE A 172 18.56 -0.64 16.82
N VAL A 173 19.02 -1.47 17.76
CA VAL A 173 18.65 -2.89 17.82
C VAL A 173 18.35 -3.32 19.24
N THR A 174 17.44 -4.26 19.43
CA THR A 174 17.00 -4.74 20.75
C THR A 174 17.87 -5.86 21.33
N SER A 175 18.64 -6.58 20.49
CA SER A 175 19.48 -7.70 20.92
C SER A 175 20.89 -7.65 20.32
N HIS A 176 21.84 -8.31 20.97
CA HIS A 176 23.23 -8.38 20.56
C HIS A 176 23.39 -9.17 19.23
N ASN A 177 22.58 -10.21 19.02
CA ASN A 177 22.57 -10.94 17.75
C ASN A 177 22.12 -10.05 16.57
N LEU A 178 21.14 -9.17 16.79
CA LEU A 178 20.73 -8.17 15.81
C LEU A 178 21.81 -7.09 15.62
N LEU A 179 22.57 -6.74 16.66
CA LEU A 179 23.68 -5.80 16.58
C LEU A 179 24.78 -6.33 15.66
N ASP A 180 25.20 -7.58 15.87
CA ASP A 180 26.24 -8.22 15.07
C ASP A 180 25.81 -8.37 13.60
N TYR A 181 24.52 -8.58 13.36
CA TYR A 181 23.97 -8.55 12.01
C TYR A 181 23.96 -7.14 11.40
N ALA A 182 23.49 -6.14 12.14
CA ALA A 182 23.39 -4.76 11.68
C ALA A 182 24.76 -4.17 11.35
N LYS A 183 25.79 -4.43 12.18
CA LYS A 183 27.18 -3.99 11.97
C LYS A 183 27.80 -4.44 10.64
N LYS A 184 27.27 -5.48 9.99
CA LYS A 184 27.72 -5.93 8.67
C LYS A 184 27.34 -4.97 7.53
N TYR A 185 26.33 -4.13 7.72
CA TYR A 185 25.74 -3.33 6.65
C TYR A 185 25.46 -1.87 7.02
N ALA A 186 25.21 -1.58 8.29
CA ALA A 186 24.90 -0.25 8.80
C ALA A 186 26.16 0.59 8.97
N LYS A 187 26.03 1.91 8.82
CA LYS A 187 27.11 2.87 9.09
C LYS A 187 27.44 2.92 10.58
N GLU A 188 26.40 3.07 11.39
CA GLU A 188 26.47 3.17 12.85
C GLU A 188 25.30 2.34 13.42
N ALA A 189 25.60 1.43 14.35
CA ALA A 189 24.63 0.53 14.95
C ALA A 189 24.84 0.42 16.47
N TYR A 190 23.77 0.55 17.23
CA TYR A 190 23.81 0.59 18.70
C TYR A 190 22.75 -0.32 19.32
N TRP A 191 23.14 -1.00 20.41
CA TRP A 191 22.23 -1.81 21.20
C TRP A 191 21.41 -0.92 22.14
N PHE A 192 20.11 -0.89 21.90
CA PHE A 192 19.11 -0.22 22.70
C PHE A 192 17.97 -1.21 22.93
N PRO A 193 17.96 -1.96 24.03
CA PRO A 193 16.81 -2.78 24.39
C PRO A 193 15.64 -1.88 24.83
N PHE A 194 14.44 -2.45 24.88
CA PHE A 194 13.30 -1.72 25.44
C PHE A 194 13.47 -1.49 26.93
N GLY A 195 13.25 -0.23 27.34
CA GLY A 195 13.32 0.21 28.72
C GLY A 195 12.03 -0.03 29.51
N VAL A 196 12.04 0.45 30.75
CA VAL A 196 10.88 0.51 31.63
C VAL A 196 10.51 1.97 31.91
N ASN A 197 9.23 2.25 32.09
CA ASN A 197 8.79 3.55 32.59
C ASN A 197 8.77 3.48 34.12
N ILE A 198 9.82 4.00 34.78
CA ILE A 198 9.93 3.94 36.25
C ILE A 198 8.76 4.68 36.91
N ASP A 199 8.32 5.79 36.34
CA ASP A 199 7.18 6.55 36.88
C ASP A 199 5.88 5.73 36.90
N LYS A 200 5.77 4.67 36.10
CA LYS A 200 4.64 3.73 36.12
C LYS A 200 4.94 2.48 36.97
N PHE A 201 6.17 1.97 36.91
CA PHE A 201 6.62 0.76 37.61
C PHE A 201 7.63 1.13 38.70
N SER A 202 7.18 1.81 39.76
CA SER A 202 8.01 2.10 40.94
C SER A 202 7.36 1.58 42.22
N PRO A 203 8.16 1.13 43.20
CA PRO A 203 7.64 0.69 44.50
C PRO A 203 6.86 1.78 45.22
N GLU A 204 7.28 3.05 45.07
CA GLU A 204 6.61 4.21 45.66
C GLU A 204 5.18 4.38 45.17
N LYS A 205 4.97 4.27 43.85
CA LYS A 205 3.66 4.48 43.24
C LYS A 205 2.66 3.39 43.60
N VAL A 206 3.14 2.15 43.70
CA VAL A 206 2.29 1.02 44.08
C VAL A 206 2.22 0.80 45.59
N ARG A 207 2.94 1.58 46.41
CA ARG A 207 3.03 1.38 47.87
C ARG A 207 1.66 1.24 48.52
N ASN A 208 0.74 2.13 48.17
CA ASN A 208 -0.62 2.18 48.73
C ASN A 208 -1.67 1.39 47.91
N SER A 209 -1.27 0.75 46.80
CA SER A 209 -2.19 -0.07 46.01
C SER A 209 -2.70 -1.25 46.83
N GLN A 210 -4.02 -1.42 46.88
CA GLN A 210 -4.66 -2.58 47.49
C GLN A 210 -4.42 -3.83 46.64
N MET A 211 -4.48 -4.99 47.28
CA MET A 211 -4.41 -6.27 46.57
C MET A 211 -5.60 -6.38 45.61
N PRO A 212 -5.36 -6.65 44.30
CA PRO A 212 -6.44 -6.92 43.37
C PRO A 212 -7.33 -8.07 43.87
N ALA A 213 -8.65 -7.91 43.73
CA ALA A 213 -9.64 -8.88 44.23
C ALA A 213 -9.42 -10.29 43.67
N GLU A 214 -8.87 -10.41 42.46
CA GLU A 214 -8.58 -11.70 41.83
C GLU A 214 -7.38 -12.44 42.45
N LEU A 215 -6.51 -11.71 43.16
CA LEU A 215 -5.42 -12.28 43.95
C LEU A 215 -5.83 -12.52 45.41
N ALA A 216 -6.91 -11.89 45.86
CA ALA A 216 -7.40 -12.06 47.23
C ALA A 216 -7.74 -13.53 47.50
N GLY A 217 -7.29 -14.03 48.66
CA GLY A 217 -7.49 -15.42 49.08
C GLY A 217 -6.47 -16.42 48.51
N LEU A 218 -5.54 -15.99 47.64
CA LEU A 218 -4.39 -16.82 47.28
C LEU A 218 -3.38 -16.84 48.43
N LYS A 219 -2.93 -18.05 48.80
CA LYS A 219 -1.80 -18.20 49.73
C LYS A 219 -0.49 -17.98 48.98
N SER A 220 0.46 -17.30 49.61
CA SER A 220 1.84 -17.26 49.10
C SER A 220 2.44 -18.68 49.14
N PRO A 221 3.37 -19.01 48.21
CA PRO A 221 3.96 -18.09 47.22
C PRO A 221 3.12 -17.87 45.96
N ILE A 222 3.05 -16.62 45.48
CA ILE A 222 2.44 -16.22 44.21
C ILE A 222 3.53 -16.05 43.15
N ILE A 223 3.57 -16.97 42.20
CA ILE A 223 4.49 -17.00 41.07
C ILE A 223 3.82 -16.37 39.85
N GLY A 224 4.24 -15.17 39.48
CA GLY A 224 3.52 -14.34 38.54
C GLY A 224 4.16 -14.22 37.16
N TYR A 225 3.32 -13.99 36.15
CA TYR A 225 3.71 -13.60 34.80
C TYR A 225 2.75 -12.52 34.29
N ILE A 226 3.28 -11.41 33.77
CA ILE A 226 2.49 -10.43 33.02
C ILE A 226 2.74 -10.56 31.52
N GLY A 227 1.76 -10.27 30.68
CA GLY A 227 1.90 -10.20 29.22
C GLY A 227 1.08 -11.25 28.46
N GLY A 228 1.07 -11.13 27.12
CA GLY A 228 0.29 -12.04 26.28
C GLY A 228 0.74 -13.49 26.37
N ILE A 229 -0.21 -14.40 26.58
CA ILE A 229 0.05 -15.84 26.64
C ILE A 229 0.03 -16.38 25.21
N HIS A 230 1.20 -16.42 24.57
CA HIS A 230 1.36 -16.79 23.17
C HIS A 230 2.21 -18.05 22.98
N ARG A 231 2.30 -18.53 21.74
CA ARG A 231 2.98 -19.78 21.33
C ARG A 231 4.44 -19.95 21.75
N TRP A 232 5.10 -18.86 22.15
CA TRP A 232 6.52 -18.85 22.56
C TRP A 232 6.70 -19.04 24.08
N ILE A 233 5.61 -19.03 24.85
CA ILE A 233 5.64 -19.44 26.24
C ILE A 233 5.76 -20.97 26.30
N ASP A 234 6.66 -21.47 27.14
CA ASP A 234 6.87 -22.89 27.38
C ASP A 234 5.81 -23.41 28.36
N LYS A 235 4.65 -23.77 27.80
CA LYS A 235 3.52 -24.30 28.56
C LYS A 235 3.83 -25.63 29.22
N ASP A 236 4.69 -26.45 28.63
CA ASP A 236 5.06 -27.75 29.19
C ASP A 236 5.96 -27.56 30.43
N LEU A 237 6.86 -26.58 30.37
CA LEU A 237 7.65 -26.15 31.53
C LEU A 237 6.76 -25.63 32.66
N ILE A 238 5.79 -24.76 32.34
CA ILE A 238 4.83 -24.25 33.33
C ILE A 238 4.03 -25.40 33.95
N LYS A 239 3.49 -26.31 33.12
CA LYS A 239 2.72 -27.47 33.59
C LYS A 239 3.56 -28.33 34.54
N SER A 240 4.81 -28.60 34.18
CA SER A 240 5.75 -29.35 35.01
C SER A 240 6.02 -28.65 36.35
N ALA A 241 6.26 -27.34 36.34
CA ALA A 241 6.52 -26.57 37.55
C ALA A 241 5.28 -26.51 38.47
N ALA A 242 4.11 -26.21 37.91
CA ALA A 242 2.86 -26.13 38.66
C ALA A 242 2.42 -27.47 39.25
N THR A 243 2.72 -28.59 38.57
CA THR A 243 2.42 -29.93 39.10
C THR A 243 3.32 -30.30 40.28
N ARG A 244 4.60 -29.91 40.23
CA ARG A 244 5.58 -30.21 41.31
C ARG A 244 5.46 -29.27 42.51
N LEU A 245 5.11 -28.01 42.25
CA LEU A 245 4.89 -26.98 43.27
C LEU A 245 3.38 -26.77 43.48
N ASN A 246 2.69 -27.83 43.90
CA ASN A 246 1.23 -27.81 44.08
C ASN A 246 0.74 -26.83 45.16
N ASP A 247 1.57 -26.52 46.14
CA ASP A 247 1.30 -25.54 47.20
C ASP A 247 1.54 -24.07 46.76
N TYR A 248 2.01 -23.84 45.54
CA TYR A 248 2.36 -22.52 45.00
C TYR A 248 1.30 -22.09 43.98
N ASN A 249 0.98 -20.79 43.95
CA ASN A 249 0.00 -20.24 43.02
C ASN A 249 0.67 -19.61 41.81
N PHE A 250 0.42 -20.13 40.61
CA PHE A 250 0.91 -19.59 39.35
C PHE A 250 -0.13 -18.66 38.72
N VAL A 251 0.20 -17.38 38.56
CA VAL A 251 -0.75 -16.35 38.12
C VAL A 251 -0.30 -15.68 36.83
N PHE A 252 -1.14 -15.74 35.79
CA PHE A 252 -0.88 -15.17 34.47
C PHE A 252 -1.82 -14.00 34.18
N VAL A 253 -1.25 -12.80 34.02
CA VAL A 253 -1.97 -11.55 33.76
C VAL A 253 -1.72 -11.09 32.32
N GLY A 254 -2.64 -11.42 31.42
CA GLY A 254 -2.60 -10.95 30.04
C GLY A 254 -3.55 -11.71 29.11
N PRO A 255 -3.66 -11.27 27.84
CA PRO A 255 -4.55 -11.91 26.87
C PRO A 255 -4.04 -13.29 26.47
N ILE A 256 -4.94 -14.28 26.44
CA ILE A 256 -4.67 -15.63 25.96
C ILE A 256 -4.73 -15.63 24.41
N GLN A 257 -3.65 -16.09 23.77
CA GLN A 257 -3.48 -16.11 22.31
C GLN A 257 -3.07 -17.49 21.78
N THR A 258 -3.03 -18.49 22.66
CA THR A 258 -2.70 -19.88 22.36
C THR A 258 -3.57 -20.79 23.22
N ASP A 259 -3.68 -22.06 22.85
CA ASP A 259 -4.40 -23.06 23.66
C ASP A 259 -3.73 -23.23 25.04
N VAL A 260 -4.50 -23.10 26.12
CA VAL A 260 -4.06 -23.25 27.51
C VAL A 260 -4.88 -24.29 28.28
N THR A 261 -5.71 -25.08 27.60
CA THR A 261 -6.69 -26.01 28.19
C THR A 261 -6.06 -26.94 29.24
N ASP A 262 -4.83 -27.40 28.99
CA ASP A 262 -4.11 -28.29 29.91
C ASP A 262 -3.60 -27.60 31.18
N LEU A 263 -3.33 -26.30 31.11
CA LEU A 263 -2.93 -25.50 32.26
C LEU A 263 -4.14 -25.08 33.09
N GLU A 264 -5.29 -24.83 32.46
CA GLU A 264 -6.54 -24.47 33.14
C GLU A 264 -7.09 -25.61 34.03
N LYS A 265 -6.70 -26.86 33.77
CA LYS A 265 -7.05 -28.02 34.61
C LYS A 265 -6.32 -28.03 35.96
N LEU A 266 -5.23 -27.26 36.10
CA LEU A 266 -4.43 -27.22 37.33
C LEU A 266 -5.03 -26.20 38.30
N GLN A 267 -5.42 -26.65 39.49
CA GLN A 267 -6.10 -25.79 40.48
C GLN A 267 -5.25 -24.61 40.98
N ASN A 268 -3.92 -24.76 40.94
CA ASN A 268 -2.97 -23.75 41.35
C ASN A 268 -2.49 -22.84 40.21
N VAL A 269 -3.09 -22.94 39.01
CA VAL A 269 -2.81 -22.06 37.87
C VAL A 269 -4.02 -21.16 37.59
N LYS A 270 -3.81 -19.85 37.57
CA LYS A 270 -4.87 -18.86 37.32
C LYS A 270 -4.53 -17.93 36.15
N PHE A 271 -5.45 -17.84 35.19
CA PHE A 271 -5.40 -16.87 34.10
C PHE A 271 -6.39 -15.73 34.37
N LEU A 272 -5.88 -14.50 34.51
CA LEU A 272 -6.70 -13.34 34.87
C LEU A 272 -7.18 -12.54 33.64
N GLY A 273 -6.65 -12.84 32.45
CA GLY A 273 -6.94 -12.11 31.23
C GLY A 273 -6.21 -10.76 31.11
N GLY A 274 -6.54 -10.00 30.07
CA GLY A 274 -5.91 -8.70 29.80
C GLY A 274 -6.24 -7.63 30.84
N ARG A 275 -5.26 -6.80 31.19
CA ARG A 275 -5.42 -5.60 32.04
C ARG A 275 -4.81 -4.38 31.36
N SER A 276 -5.26 -3.18 31.74
CA SER A 276 -4.63 -1.95 31.26
C SER A 276 -3.17 -1.91 31.74
N HIS A 277 -2.30 -1.33 30.92
CA HIS A 277 -0.87 -1.27 31.24
C HIS A 277 -0.59 -0.57 32.57
N GLU A 278 -1.40 0.44 32.91
CA GLU A 278 -1.33 1.19 34.17
C GLU A 278 -1.54 0.32 35.42
N ARG A 279 -2.37 -0.71 35.32
CA ARG A 279 -2.69 -1.59 36.46
C ARG A 279 -1.71 -2.75 36.61
N LEU A 280 -0.86 -3.02 35.61
CA LEU A 280 0.04 -4.18 35.66
C LEU A 280 1.00 -4.12 36.85
N ALA A 281 1.50 -2.93 37.20
CA ALA A 281 2.36 -2.72 38.35
C ALA A 281 1.67 -3.13 39.68
N GLU A 282 0.35 -2.95 39.78
CA GLU A 282 -0.45 -3.37 40.95
C GLU A 282 -0.42 -4.89 41.12
N TYR A 283 -0.51 -5.66 40.03
CA TYR A 283 -0.43 -7.11 40.10
C TYR A 283 0.99 -7.58 40.42
N VAL A 284 1.99 -7.02 39.73
CA VAL A 284 3.40 -7.38 39.94
C VAL A 284 3.83 -7.15 41.37
N LYS A 285 3.35 -6.07 42.03
CA LYS A 285 3.59 -5.79 43.46
C LYS A 285 3.33 -7.01 44.35
N PHE A 286 2.29 -7.80 44.06
CA PHE A 286 1.88 -8.92 44.90
C PHE A 286 2.44 -10.28 44.44
N PHE A 287 3.29 -10.30 43.41
CA PHE A 287 4.05 -11.50 43.10
C PHE A 287 5.18 -11.67 44.10
N ASP A 288 5.35 -12.90 44.60
CA ASP A 288 6.53 -13.27 45.39
C ASP A 288 7.72 -13.52 44.46
N LEU A 289 7.47 -14.03 43.26
CA LEU A 289 8.47 -14.26 42.21
C LEU A 289 7.86 -14.05 40.83
N ALA A 290 8.63 -13.56 39.87
CA ALA A 290 8.19 -13.33 38.50
C ALA A 290 8.87 -14.28 37.50
N LEU A 291 8.11 -14.75 36.50
CA LEU A 291 8.58 -15.71 35.50
C LEU A 291 8.85 -15.10 34.13
N ILE A 292 9.85 -15.65 33.43
CA ILE A 292 10.08 -15.51 31.99
C ILE A 292 10.26 -16.91 31.36
N PRO A 293 9.16 -17.67 31.17
CA PRO A 293 9.23 -19.08 30.77
C PRO A 293 9.11 -19.21 29.24
N TYR A 294 10.09 -18.72 28.48
CA TYR A 294 10.02 -18.79 27.01
C TYR A 294 10.67 -20.05 26.46
N LYS A 295 10.08 -20.60 25.39
CA LYS A 295 10.70 -21.65 24.58
C LYS A 295 12.00 -21.15 23.98
N LEU A 296 13.03 -22.00 23.96
CA LEU A 296 14.30 -21.69 23.32
C LEU A 296 14.22 -22.02 21.82
N THR A 297 14.19 -20.98 20.97
CA THR A 297 13.97 -21.08 19.52
C THR A 297 14.83 -20.04 18.79
N GLU A 298 15.00 -20.17 17.48
CA GLU A 298 15.68 -19.14 16.65
C GLU A 298 15.04 -17.75 16.79
N TYR A 299 13.72 -17.70 17.02
CA TYR A 299 13.03 -16.44 17.28
C TYR A 299 13.45 -15.85 18.63
N THR A 300 13.30 -16.61 19.72
CA THR A 300 13.56 -16.13 21.09
C THR A 300 15.04 -15.85 21.37
N LYS A 301 15.97 -16.38 20.57
CA LYS A 301 17.41 -15.98 20.58
C LYS A 301 17.64 -14.49 20.32
N ASN A 302 16.69 -13.79 19.70
CA ASN A 302 16.79 -12.36 19.37
C ASN A 302 15.88 -11.49 20.24
N VAL A 303 15.21 -12.07 21.24
CA VAL A 303 14.23 -11.38 22.07
C VAL A 303 14.87 -10.90 23.36
N TYR A 304 14.77 -9.60 23.60
CA TYR A 304 14.99 -9.01 24.92
C TYR A 304 13.64 -8.90 25.66
N PRO A 305 13.40 -9.62 26.76
CA PRO A 305 12.12 -9.60 27.46
C PRO A 305 11.90 -8.26 28.20
N THR A 306 10.97 -7.42 27.73
CA THR A 306 10.64 -6.13 28.38
C THR A 306 10.22 -6.29 29.85
N LYS A 307 9.53 -7.39 30.13
CA LYS A 307 9.02 -7.78 31.45
C LYS A 307 10.12 -7.91 32.49
N LEU A 308 11.33 -8.25 32.06
CA LEU A 308 12.49 -8.28 32.96
C LEU A 308 12.66 -6.93 33.65
N ASN A 309 12.65 -5.83 32.90
CA ASN A 309 12.81 -4.50 33.47
C ASN A 309 11.61 -4.09 34.32
N GLU A 310 10.38 -4.46 33.93
CA GLU A 310 9.15 -4.20 34.70
C GLU A 310 9.17 -4.91 36.07
N TYR A 311 9.63 -6.17 36.13
CA TYR A 311 9.78 -6.92 37.36
C TYR A 311 10.90 -6.36 38.26
N MET A 312 12.04 -6.06 37.66
CA MET A 312 13.22 -5.54 38.35
C MET A 312 12.94 -4.14 38.94
N ALA A 313 12.17 -3.31 38.23
CA ALA A 313 11.78 -1.98 38.70
C ALA A 313 10.89 -2.02 39.96
N LEU A 314 10.15 -3.11 40.16
CA LEU A 314 9.40 -3.39 41.40
C LEU A 314 10.16 -4.29 42.38
N GLY A 315 11.45 -4.48 42.14
CA GLY A 315 12.34 -5.26 43.01
C GLY A 315 12.03 -6.76 43.01
N LYS A 316 11.29 -7.31 42.05
CA LYS A 316 10.88 -8.72 42.06
C LYS A 316 12.02 -9.65 41.68
N THR A 317 12.16 -10.76 42.40
CA THR A 317 13.06 -11.85 42.00
C THR A 317 12.50 -12.52 40.73
N VAL A 318 13.39 -12.87 39.80
CA VAL A 318 13.00 -13.32 38.45
C VAL A 318 13.65 -14.66 38.14
N VAL A 319 12.83 -15.62 37.68
CA VAL A 319 13.30 -16.89 37.10
C VAL A 319 12.97 -16.91 35.62
N SER A 320 13.98 -17.17 34.79
CA SER A 320 13.90 -17.18 33.33
C SER A 320 14.44 -18.49 32.77
N THR A 321 13.93 -18.91 31.61
CA THR A 321 14.66 -19.85 30.76
C THR A 321 15.94 -19.20 30.23
N LYS A 322 16.89 -20.00 29.74
CA LYS A 322 18.17 -19.57 29.15
C LYS A 322 18.04 -18.83 27.82
N ILE A 323 17.38 -17.68 27.86
CA ILE A 323 17.28 -16.75 26.73
C ILE A 323 18.61 -16.01 26.61
N PHE A 324 19.15 -15.96 25.39
CA PHE A 324 20.46 -15.36 25.10
C PHE A 324 20.65 -13.95 25.68
N GLU A 325 19.66 -13.06 25.52
CA GLU A 325 19.75 -11.70 26.07
C GLU A 325 19.69 -11.65 27.60
N VAL A 326 19.01 -12.61 28.24
CA VAL A 326 18.97 -12.70 29.72
C VAL A 326 20.30 -13.21 30.26
N GLU A 327 20.97 -14.13 29.56
CA GLU A 327 22.34 -14.55 29.91
C GLU A 327 23.32 -13.38 29.78
N LYS A 328 23.25 -12.61 28.69
CA LYS A 328 24.07 -11.40 28.51
C LYS A 328 23.80 -10.37 29.61
N PHE A 329 22.54 -10.19 29.98
CA PHE A 329 22.14 -9.33 31.10
C PHE A 329 22.76 -9.79 32.42
N ASN A 330 22.71 -11.09 32.72
CA ASN A 330 23.33 -11.66 33.92
C ASN A 330 24.86 -11.51 33.95
N ASN A 331 25.53 -11.67 32.82
CA ASN A 331 26.97 -11.47 32.74
C ASN A 331 27.37 -10.01 33.03
N ARG A 332 26.49 -9.05 32.76
CA ARG A 332 26.72 -7.62 33.06
C ARG A 332 26.39 -7.26 34.51
N TYR A 333 25.37 -7.89 35.10
CA TYR A 333 24.82 -7.51 36.41
C TYR A 333 24.96 -8.60 37.47
N ASP A 334 26.04 -9.38 37.39
CA ASP A 334 26.44 -10.38 38.40
C ASP A 334 25.32 -11.37 38.78
N LYS A 335 24.71 -11.99 37.76
CA LYS A 335 23.72 -13.08 37.90
C LYS A 335 22.48 -12.74 38.75
N VAL A 336 22.00 -11.50 38.66
CA VAL A 336 20.80 -11.02 39.39
C VAL A 336 19.49 -11.75 39.00
N VAL A 337 19.44 -12.42 37.84
CA VAL A 337 18.31 -13.24 37.39
C VAL A 337 18.66 -14.71 37.54
N TYR A 338 17.73 -15.53 38.03
CA TYR A 338 17.91 -16.98 38.05
C TYR A 338 17.58 -17.55 36.67
N VAL A 339 18.59 -18.11 35.99
CA VAL A 339 18.47 -18.58 34.62
C VAL A 339 18.62 -20.09 34.58
N SER A 340 17.60 -20.76 34.07
CA SER A 340 17.56 -22.21 34.07
C SER A 340 18.06 -22.85 32.78
N ASP A 341 18.83 -23.93 32.93
CA ASP A 341 19.34 -24.76 31.83
C ASP A 341 18.32 -25.80 31.33
N ASN A 342 17.44 -26.32 32.19
CA ASN A 342 16.51 -27.40 31.87
C ASN A 342 15.23 -27.39 32.74
N ARG A 343 14.29 -28.30 32.48
CA ARG A 343 12.99 -28.32 33.17
C ARG A 343 13.09 -28.59 34.67
N ASP A 344 13.99 -29.47 35.09
CA ASP A 344 14.13 -29.85 36.50
C ASP A 344 14.78 -28.74 37.31
N ASP A 345 15.83 -28.15 36.74
CA ASP A 345 16.53 -27.00 37.28
C ASP A 345 15.61 -25.78 37.45
N PHE A 346 14.65 -25.57 36.54
CA PHE A 346 13.72 -24.44 36.62
C PHE A 346 12.90 -24.43 37.91
N VAL A 347 12.45 -25.61 38.36
CA VAL A 347 11.65 -25.75 39.59
C VAL A 347 12.53 -25.48 40.81
N LEU A 348 13.73 -26.05 40.85
CA LEU A 348 14.69 -25.82 41.94
C LEU A 348 15.08 -24.34 42.05
N LEU A 349 15.22 -23.65 40.92
CA LEU A 349 15.53 -22.23 40.88
C LEU A 349 14.39 -21.36 41.40
N ILE A 350 13.12 -21.75 41.27
CA ILE A 350 11.99 -21.02 41.88
C ILE A 350 12.13 -21.03 43.40
N GLU A 351 12.33 -22.20 43.99
CA GLU A 351 12.46 -22.34 45.45
C GLU A 351 13.71 -21.63 45.98
N LYS A 352 14.83 -21.75 45.25
CA LYS A 352 16.08 -21.05 45.57
C LYS A 352 15.90 -19.53 45.52
N ALA A 353 15.30 -19.02 44.45
CA ALA A 353 15.10 -17.59 44.25
C ALA A 353 14.19 -16.95 45.30
N LEU A 354 13.19 -17.68 45.81
CA LEU A 354 12.35 -17.23 46.92
C LEU A 354 13.11 -17.23 48.25
N ARG A 355 13.95 -18.24 48.50
CA ARG A 355 14.73 -18.38 49.74
C ARG A 355 15.84 -17.34 49.86
N GLU A 356 16.50 -17.03 48.75
CA GLU A 356 17.61 -16.07 48.70
C GLU A 356 17.15 -14.61 48.62
N ASP A 357 15.85 -14.37 48.39
CA ASP A 357 15.34 -13.01 48.24
C ASP A 357 15.53 -12.17 49.51
N SER A 358 16.11 -10.98 49.36
CA SER A 358 16.42 -10.07 50.47
C SER A 358 16.19 -8.62 50.05
N GLU A 359 16.03 -7.74 51.03
CA GLU A 359 15.82 -6.30 50.76
C GLU A 359 17.00 -5.69 49.99
N GLN A 360 18.23 -6.11 50.29
CA GLN A 360 19.43 -5.68 49.57
C GLN A 360 19.37 -6.06 48.09
N LEU A 361 18.95 -7.30 47.78
CA LEU A 361 18.77 -7.75 46.40
C LEU A 361 17.61 -7.02 45.71
N ARG A 362 16.51 -6.73 46.43
CA ARG A 362 15.38 -5.93 45.89
C ARG A 362 15.84 -4.54 45.46
N GLN A 363 16.55 -3.82 46.32
CA GLN A 363 17.11 -2.50 46.01
C GLN A 363 18.13 -2.56 44.87
N ARG A 364 18.93 -3.63 44.81
CA ARG A 364 19.84 -3.85 43.68
C ARG A 364 19.10 -4.01 42.36
N ARG A 365 18.01 -4.78 42.34
CA ARG A 365 17.17 -4.95 41.14
C ARG A 365 16.53 -3.65 40.68
N ILE A 366 16.03 -2.84 41.62
CA ILE A 366 15.43 -1.53 41.34
C ILE A 366 16.47 -0.58 40.72
N SER A 367 17.68 -0.52 41.27
CA SER A 367 18.74 0.35 40.72
C SER A 367 19.18 -0.09 39.32
N ILE A 368 19.30 -1.39 39.05
CA ILE A 368 19.60 -1.91 37.70
C ILE A 368 18.48 -1.57 36.69
N ALA A 369 17.21 -1.70 37.11
CA ALA A 369 16.09 -1.33 36.27
C ALA A 369 16.09 0.17 35.96
N ALA A 370 16.53 1.00 36.91
CA ALA A 370 16.58 2.43 36.73
C ALA A 370 17.59 2.89 35.64
N GLU A 371 18.69 2.16 35.46
CA GLU A 371 19.61 2.36 34.33
C GLU A 371 18.94 2.12 32.97
N ASN A 372 17.85 1.36 32.93
CA ASN A 372 17.10 0.99 31.74
C ASN A 372 15.79 1.79 31.59
N ASP A 373 15.70 2.96 32.20
CA ASP A 373 14.57 3.86 32.06
C ASP A 373 14.42 4.43 30.64
N TRP A 374 13.17 4.59 30.19
CA TRP A 374 12.86 5.24 28.93
C TRP A 374 13.39 6.68 28.85
N GLY A 375 13.33 7.47 29.93
CA GLY A 375 13.89 8.83 29.94
C GLY A 375 15.39 8.86 29.59
N HIS A 376 16.19 8.03 30.26
CA HIS A 376 17.62 7.87 29.97
C HIS A 376 17.87 7.36 28.54
N ARG A 377 17.14 6.32 28.11
CA ARG A 377 17.26 5.73 26.77
C ARG A 377 16.93 6.73 25.66
N ILE A 378 15.85 7.49 25.81
CA ILE A 378 15.42 8.51 24.85
C ILE A 378 16.43 9.66 24.81
N LYS A 379 17.03 10.02 25.94
CA LYS A 379 18.11 11.01 25.99
C LYS A 379 19.32 10.52 25.20
N GLU A 380 19.80 9.30 25.43
CA GLU A 380 20.93 8.71 24.69
C GLU A 380 20.66 8.63 23.18
N MET A 381 19.47 8.14 22.79
CA MET A 381 19.05 8.12 21.38
C MET A 381 19.02 9.54 20.79
N SER A 382 18.50 10.51 21.54
CA SER A 382 18.45 11.91 21.11
C SER A 382 19.84 12.48 20.85
N ASP A 383 20.79 12.21 21.75
CA ASP A 383 22.14 12.76 21.69
C ASP A 383 22.90 12.17 20.47
N LEU A 384 22.71 10.87 20.18
CA LEU A 384 23.22 10.25 18.94
C LEU A 384 22.59 10.87 17.68
N ILE A 385 21.26 11.03 17.66
CA ILE A 385 20.54 11.60 16.51
C ILE A 385 21.02 13.03 16.21
N LYS A 386 21.18 13.87 17.23
CA LYS A 386 21.72 15.24 17.07
C LYS A 386 23.11 15.21 16.45
N THR A 387 24.00 14.41 17.01
CA THR A 387 25.38 14.24 16.51
C THR A 387 25.39 13.83 15.03
N THR A 388 24.54 12.88 14.64
CA THR A 388 24.39 12.46 13.24
C THR A 388 23.88 13.58 12.34
N ILE A 389 22.88 14.34 12.77
CA ILE A 389 22.33 15.47 11.99
C ILE A 389 23.41 16.54 11.77
N GLU A 390 24.15 16.91 12.82
CA GLU A 390 25.24 17.87 12.75
C GLU A 390 26.36 17.41 11.81
N LYS A 391 26.80 16.15 11.95
CA LYS A 391 27.78 15.52 11.05
C LYS A 391 27.33 15.55 9.60
N LYS A 392 26.05 15.28 9.33
CA LYS A 392 25.49 15.35 7.96
C LYS A 392 25.43 16.76 7.42
N LYS A 393 25.04 17.73 8.25
CA LYS A 393 25.02 19.14 7.86
C LYS A 393 26.43 19.62 7.49
N TYR A 394 27.42 19.28 8.30
CA TYR A 394 28.83 19.56 8.03
C TYR A 394 29.32 18.91 6.73
N LEU A 395 29.05 17.60 6.54
CA LEU A 395 29.42 16.89 5.30
C LEU A 395 28.73 17.46 4.05
N ALA A 396 27.47 17.86 4.17
CA ALA A 396 26.73 18.49 3.06
C ALA A 396 27.35 19.84 2.68
N GLN A 397 27.82 20.62 3.65
CA GLN A 397 28.55 21.87 3.41
C GLN A 397 29.93 21.64 2.81
N LEU A 398 30.63 20.56 3.19
CA LEU A 398 31.94 20.24 2.64
C LEU A 398 31.84 19.70 1.19
N LEU A 399 30.84 18.86 0.92
CA LEU A 399 30.70 18.09 -0.32
C LEU A 399 29.59 18.64 -1.24
N TRP A 400 29.19 19.91 -1.09
CA TRP A 400 28.08 20.48 -1.86
C TRP A 400 28.34 20.43 -3.37
N LYS A 401 29.58 20.70 -3.81
CA LYS A 401 29.96 20.67 -5.24
C LYS A 401 29.82 19.27 -5.83
N GLU A 402 30.25 18.24 -5.11
CA GLU A 402 30.14 16.85 -5.55
C GLU A 402 28.70 16.37 -5.54
N SER A 403 27.95 16.72 -4.49
CA SER A 403 26.52 16.45 -4.37
C SER A 403 25.75 17.05 -5.54
N LEU A 404 26.07 18.30 -5.89
CA LEU A 404 25.49 19.00 -7.03
C LEU A 404 25.87 18.33 -8.36
N LYS A 405 27.15 17.99 -8.57
CA LYS A 405 27.60 17.24 -9.77
C LYS A 405 26.87 15.90 -9.91
N ASN A 406 26.67 15.17 -8.81
CA ASN A 406 25.95 13.90 -8.82
C ASN A 406 24.46 14.09 -9.13
N LEU A 407 23.82 15.12 -8.58
CA LEU A 407 22.43 15.48 -8.92
C LEU A 407 22.28 15.82 -10.41
N TYR A 408 23.22 16.60 -10.97
CA TYR A 408 23.22 16.92 -12.40
C TYR A 408 23.40 15.67 -13.26
N ARG A 409 24.32 14.77 -12.92
CA ARG A 409 24.52 13.49 -13.64
C ARG A 409 23.27 12.61 -13.62
N LEU A 410 22.58 12.52 -12.48
CA LEU A 410 21.33 11.76 -12.36
C LEU A 410 20.20 12.41 -13.18
N SER A 411 20.07 13.73 -13.11
CA SER A 411 19.06 14.49 -13.86
C SER A 411 19.31 14.38 -15.36
N TYR A 412 20.55 14.49 -15.81
CA TYR A 412 20.95 14.30 -17.21
C TYR A 412 20.57 12.91 -17.71
N LYS A 413 20.85 11.84 -16.96
CA LYS A 413 20.43 10.47 -17.31
C LYS A 413 18.90 10.36 -17.42
N GLN A 414 18.15 11.02 -16.55
CA GLN A 414 16.70 11.01 -16.59
C GLN A 414 16.15 11.77 -17.79
N VAL A 415 16.70 12.96 -18.10
CA VAL A 415 16.36 13.75 -19.29
C VAL A 415 16.67 12.96 -20.56
N MET A 416 17.85 12.35 -20.66
CA MET A 416 18.23 11.50 -21.79
C MET A 416 17.29 10.30 -21.95
N ARG A 417 16.87 9.67 -20.84
CA ARG A 417 15.90 8.56 -20.87
C ARG A 417 14.53 9.02 -21.35
N ILE A 418 14.04 10.16 -20.87
CA ILE A 418 12.77 10.75 -21.31
C ILE A 418 12.87 11.11 -22.79
N GLY A 419 13.96 11.76 -23.22
CA GLY A 419 14.23 12.08 -24.62
C GLY A 419 14.24 10.84 -25.50
N LEU A 420 14.90 9.76 -25.07
CA LEU A 420 14.92 8.47 -25.78
C LEU A 420 13.51 7.85 -25.87
N ILE A 421 12.73 7.88 -24.78
CA ILE A 421 11.33 7.38 -24.80
C ILE A 421 10.49 8.20 -25.77
N CYS A 422 10.61 9.53 -25.75
CA CYS A 422 9.90 10.41 -26.67
C CYS A 422 10.30 10.14 -28.13
N LEU A 423 11.60 9.96 -28.40
CA LEU A 423 12.13 9.65 -29.72
C LEU A 423 11.63 8.29 -30.24
N LEU A 424 11.70 7.25 -29.40
CA LEU A 424 11.21 5.91 -29.74
C LEU A 424 9.70 5.91 -29.95
N SER A 425 8.94 6.64 -29.13
CA SER A 425 7.50 6.79 -29.30
C SER A 425 7.16 7.52 -30.60
N TYR A 426 7.90 8.59 -30.92
CA TYR A 426 7.76 9.29 -32.20
C TYR A 426 8.02 8.37 -33.39
N PHE A 427 9.11 7.60 -33.35
CA PHE A 427 9.42 6.63 -34.39
C PHE A 427 8.32 5.57 -34.51
N LEU A 428 7.86 4.99 -33.40
CA LEU A 428 6.78 4.01 -33.38
C LEU A 428 5.49 4.57 -34.00
N PHE A 429 5.04 5.74 -33.59
CA PHE A 429 3.77 6.30 -34.06
C PHE A 429 3.80 6.86 -35.48
N PHE A 430 4.92 7.46 -35.90
CA PHE A 430 4.99 8.23 -37.15
C PHE A 430 5.83 7.58 -38.25
N LYS A 431 6.72 6.64 -37.90
CA LYS A 431 7.65 5.99 -38.85
C LYS A 431 7.43 4.48 -38.99
N THR A 432 6.46 3.91 -38.29
CA THR A 432 6.08 2.49 -38.45
C THR A 432 4.60 2.32 -38.78
N PRO A 433 4.18 1.17 -39.31
CA PRO A 433 2.76 0.86 -39.57
C PRO A 433 1.90 0.67 -38.30
N PHE A 434 2.43 0.92 -37.10
CA PHE A 434 1.74 0.63 -35.83
C PHE A 434 0.34 1.25 -35.73
N ILE A 435 0.17 2.50 -36.15
CA ILE A 435 -1.14 3.15 -36.14
C ILE A 435 -2.12 2.48 -37.12
N TRP A 436 -1.63 2.02 -38.28
CA TRP A 436 -2.45 1.29 -39.24
C TRP A 436 -2.84 -0.10 -38.75
N LEU A 437 -1.94 -0.79 -38.04
CA LEU A 437 -2.25 -2.04 -37.33
C LEU A 437 -3.36 -1.85 -36.29
N LEU A 438 -3.31 -0.76 -35.50
CA LEU A 438 -4.38 -0.41 -34.57
C LEU A 438 -5.70 -0.06 -35.27
N ALA A 439 -5.64 0.45 -36.48
CA ALA A 439 -6.81 0.83 -37.26
C ALA A 439 -7.46 -0.37 -37.98
N ASN A 440 -6.71 -1.44 -38.21
CA ASN A 440 -7.17 -2.61 -38.99
C ASN A 440 -8.45 -3.26 -38.45
N PRO A 441 -8.67 -3.44 -37.12
CA PRO A 441 -9.91 -4.03 -36.59
C PRO A 441 -11.18 -3.21 -36.88
N LEU A 442 -11.04 -1.92 -37.20
CA LEU A 442 -12.16 -1.03 -37.54
C LEU A 442 -12.61 -1.20 -39.00
N LYS A 443 -11.76 -1.76 -39.86
CA LYS A 443 -12.05 -1.96 -41.28
C LYS A 443 -13.00 -3.14 -41.47
N ILE A 444 -14.07 -2.92 -42.23
CA ILE A 444 -14.88 -3.96 -42.87
C ILE A 444 -14.95 -3.57 -44.34
N ASN A 445 -14.57 -4.49 -45.22
CA ASN A 445 -14.49 -4.23 -46.65
C ASN A 445 -15.07 -5.43 -47.41
N GLU A 446 -16.24 -5.23 -47.99
CA GLU A 446 -16.92 -6.19 -48.85
C GLU A 446 -16.99 -5.63 -50.27
N LYS A 447 -17.11 -6.53 -51.25
CA LYS A 447 -17.37 -6.13 -52.64
C LYS A 447 -18.86 -5.81 -52.82
N PRO A 448 -19.22 -4.86 -53.71
CA PRO A 448 -20.62 -4.64 -54.09
C PRO A 448 -21.29 -5.94 -54.54
N GLN A 449 -22.51 -6.15 -54.06
CA GLN A 449 -23.43 -7.22 -54.45
C GLN A 449 -24.80 -6.59 -54.67
N ASP A 450 -25.64 -7.23 -55.48
CA ASP A 450 -26.97 -6.74 -55.77
C ASP A 450 -27.79 -6.57 -54.48
N ALA A 451 -28.44 -5.41 -54.34
CA ALA A 451 -29.25 -5.07 -53.18
C ALA A 451 -30.44 -4.17 -53.58
N ASP A 452 -31.42 -4.06 -52.69
CA ASP A 452 -32.62 -3.26 -52.94
C ASP A 452 -32.33 -1.75 -52.94
N ALA A 453 -31.27 -1.30 -52.26
CA ALA A 453 -30.86 0.10 -52.21
C ALA A 453 -29.38 0.31 -51.90
N ILE A 454 -28.82 1.45 -52.30
CA ILE A 454 -27.55 1.97 -51.82
C ILE A 454 -27.83 2.90 -50.64
N LEU A 455 -27.30 2.60 -49.47
CA LEU A 455 -27.42 3.43 -48.28
C LEU A 455 -26.11 4.17 -48.03
N VAL A 456 -26.14 5.50 -48.04
CA VAL A 456 -24.95 6.33 -47.91
C VAL A 456 -25.06 7.17 -46.65
N PHE A 457 -24.21 6.87 -45.67
CA PHE A 457 -24.07 7.72 -44.48
C PHE A 457 -23.15 8.87 -44.79
N ALA A 458 -23.56 10.10 -44.49
CA ALA A 458 -22.70 11.24 -44.71
C ALA A 458 -21.55 11.33 -43.68
N GLY A 459 -20.56 12.14 -44.00
CA GLY A 459 -19.41 12.39 -43.14
C GLY A 459 -19.60 13.56 -42.17
N GLY A 460 -20.50 14.51 -42.45
CA GLY A 460 -20.52 15.83 -41.81
C GLY A 460 -19.26 16.64 -42.18
N VAL A 461 -18.64 17.28 -41.18
CA VAL A 461 -17.24 17.75 -41.28
C VAL A 461 -16.23 16.59 -41.41
N GLY A 462 -16.70 15.34 -41.36
CA GLY A 462 -15.93 14.15 -41.64
C GLY A 462 -14.83 13.87 -40.63
N GLU A 463 -14.08 12.81 -40.90
CA GLU A 463 -12.79 12.57 -40.27
C GLU A 463 -11.80 13.69 -40.67
N SER A 464 -11.96 14.28 -41.86
CA SER A 464 -11.16 15.41 -42.38
C SER A 464 -11.26 16.71 -41.59
N GLY A 465 -12.32 16.88 -40.79
CA GLY A 465 -12.61 18.12 -40.07
C GLY A 465 -12.97 19.29 -40.99
N LYS A 466 -13.17 19.05 -42.28
CA LYS A 466 -13.52 20.05 -43.30
C LYS A 466 -14.91 19.77 -43.84
N ALA A 467 -15.76 20.79 -43.86
CA ALA A 467 -17.06 20.71 -44.55
C ALA A 467 -16.85 20.37 -46.04
N GLY A 468 -17.75 19.59 -46.63
CA GLY A 468 -17.67 19.21 -48.05
C GLY A 468 -17.05 17.85 -48.29
N GLN A 469 -15.85 17.62 -47.73
CA GLN A 469 -14.98 16.53 -48.18
C GLN A 469 -15.52 15.13 -47.86
N GLY A 470 -16.14 14.94 -46.69
CA GLY A 470 -16.55 13.60 -46.24
C GLY A 470 -17.77 13.03 -46.96
N TYR A 471 -18.72 13.88 -47.38
CA TYR A 471 -19.89 13.43 -48.13
C TYR A 471 -19.61 13.34 -49.63
N GLU A 472 -18.74 14.20 -50.17
CA GLU A 472 -18.41 14.24 -51.60
C GLU A 472 -17.85 12.90 -52.10
N GLU A 473 -16.81 12.37 -51.44
CA GLU A 473 -16.20 11.06 -51.78
C GLU A 473 -17.22 9.92 -51.76
N ARG A 474 -18.14 9.95 -50.79
CA ARG A 474 -19.16 8.91 -50.61
C ARG A 474 -20.25 8.98 -51.66
N VAL A 475 -20.66 10.20 -52.07
CA VAL A 475 -21.66 10.41 -53.13
C VAL A 475 -21.09 10.03 -54.49
N LEU A 476 -19.84 10.41 -54.78
CA LEU A 476 -19.16 10.03 -56.03
C LEU A 476 -19.10 8.51 -56.16
N PHE A 477 -18.65 7.82 -55.11
CA PHE A 477 -18.61 6.36 -55.11
C PHE A 477 -20.00 5.72 -55.17
N ALA A 478 -21.01 6.30 -54.50
CA ALA A 478 -22.39 5.82 -54.60
C ALA A 478 -22.93 5.92 -56.04
N ALA A 479 -22.57 6.95 -56.79
CA ALA A 479 -22.95 7.06 -58.20
C ALA A 479 -22.24 6.03 -59.09
N GLU A 480 -21.00 5.66 -58.79
CA GLU A 480 -20.31 4.56 -59.46
C GLU A 480 -21.01 3.22 -59.21
N VAL A 481 -21.36 2.93 -57.96
CA VAL A 481 -22.09 1.70 -57.59
C VAL A 481 -23.49 1.68 -58.22
N PHE A 482 -24.19 2.82 -58.27
CA PHE A 482 -25.50 2.95 -58.92
C PHE A 482 -25.41 2.67 -60.43
N LYS A 483 -24.45 3.30 -61.13
CA LYS A 483 -24.22 3.07 -62.57
C LYS A 483 -23.76 1.65 -62.88
N GLY A 484 -23.16 0.97 -61.91
CA GLY A 484 -22.83 -0.46 -61.99
C GLY A 484 -24.05 -1.39 -61.99
N GLY A 485 -25.25 -0.88 -61.72
CA GLY A 485 -26.49 -1.65 -61.75
C GLY A 485 -26.74 -2.49 -60.48
N TYR A 486 -26.01 -2.24 -59.40
CA TYR A 486 -26.13 -3.03 -58.17
C TYR A 486 -27.39 -2.73 -57.33
N ALA A 487 -28.06 -1.59 -57.59
CA ALA A 487 -29.31 -1.20 -56.93
C ALA A 487 -29.97 -0.02 -57.68
N ASP A 488 -31.31 0.02 -57.68
CA ASP A 488 -32.09 1.04 -58.40
C ASP A 488 -32.52 2.24 -57.51
N LYS A 489 -32.20 2.21 -56.21
CA LYS A 489 -32.50 3.27 -55.25
C LYS A 489 -31.28 3.69 -54.46
N VAL A 490 -31.20 4.97 -54.08
CA VAL A 490 -30.14 5.53 -53.23
C VAL A 490 -30.75 6.29 -52.06
N ILE A 491 -30.32 5.97 -50.84
CA ILE A 491 -30.73 6.63 -49.60
C ILE A 491 -29.55 7.43 -49.06
N PHE A 492 -29.69 8.75 -48.98
CA PHE A 492 -28.71 9.62 -48.32
C PHE A 492 -29.17 9.93 -46.89
N SER A 493 -28.37 9.56 -45.89
CA SER A 493 -28.69 9.76 -44.47
C SER A 493 -27.69 10.69 -43.79
N SER A 494 -28.20 11.85 -43.37
CA SER A 494 -27.52 12.85 -42.54
C SER A 494 -28.47 13.91 -42.02
N GLY A 495 -28.48 14.12 -40.71
CA GLY A 495 -29.06 15.29 -40.05
C GLY A 495 -28.08 16.44 -39.83
N TYR A 496 -26.88 16.39 -40.43
CA TYR A 496 -25.92 17.48 -40.27
C TYR A 496 -26.34 18.72 -41.06
N MET A 497 -26.28 19.88 -40.40
CA MET A 497 -26.56 21.18 -40.98
C MET A 497 -25.37 22.11 -40.73
N TYR A 498 -24.80 22.66 -41.81
CA TYR A 498 -23.82 23.74 -41.73
C TYR A 498 -24.50 25.05 -42.14
N ALA A 499 -24.32 25.48 -43.40
CA ALA A 499 -25.15 26.51 -44.03
C ALA A 499 -26.37 25.91 -44.74
N PHE A 500 -26.26 24.66 -45.19
CA PHE A 500 -27.30 23.87 -45.85
C PHE A 500 -27.39 22.48 -45.21
N LYS A 501 -28.50 21.79 -45.41
CA LYS A 501 -28.66 20.38 -45.00
C LYS A 501 -27.77 19.49 -45.85
N GLU A 502 -26.96 18.65 -45.21
CA GLU A 502 -25.98 17.81 -45.91
C GLU A 502 -26.64 16.79 -46.85
N ALA A 503 -27.75 16.17 -46.43
CA ALA A 503 -28.50 15.24 -47.28
C ALA A 503 -29.01 15.91 -48.59
N GLU A 504 -29.41 17.18 -48.54
CA GLU A 504 -29.83 17.93 -49.72
C GLU A 504 -28.65 18.23 -50.66
N LEU A 505 -27.47 18.55 -50.10
CA LEU A 505 -26.25 18.73 -50.89
C LEU A 505 -25.83 17.43 -51.56
N MET A 506 -25.91 16.30 -50.86
CA MET A 506 -25.65 14.97 -51.42
C MET A 506 -26.59 14.66 -52.58
N LYS A 507 -27.89 14.96 -52.45
CA LYS A 507 -28.87 14.82 -53.55
C LYS A 507 -28.50 15.64 -54.77
N ARG A 508 -28.20 16.93 -54.58
CA ARG A 508 -27.84 17.84 -55.68
C ARG A 508 -26.57 17.38 -56.41
N LEU A 509 -25.56 16.96 -55.64
CA LEU A 509 -24.34 16.39 -56.19
C LEU A 509 -24.64 15.10 -56.97
N ALA A 510 -25.40 14.16 -56.39
CA ALA A 510 -25.79 12.91 -57.03
C ALA A 510 -26.54 13.10 -58.36
N ILE A 511 -27.48 14.06 -58.42
CA ILE A 511 -28.19 14.42 -59.65
C ILE A 511 -27.21 14.97 -60.68
N SER A 512 -26.29 15.86 -60.27
CA SER A 512 -25.31 16.47 -61.19
C SER A 512 -24.37 15.45 -61.85
N ILE A 513 -24.18 14.28 -61.23
CA ILE A 513 -23.33 13.19 -61.73
C ILE A 513 -24.13 12.02 -62.33
N GLY A 514 -25.46 12.16 -62.50
CA GLY A 514 -26.29 11.28 -63.31
C GLY A 514 -27.17 10.27 -62.55
N ILE A 515 -27.40 10.43 -61.24
CA ILE A 515 -28.42 9.65 -60.53
C ILE A 515 -29.79 10.35 -60.69
N PRO A 516 -30.84 9.68 -61.21
CA PRO A 516 -32.16 10.29 -61.35
C PRO A 516 -32.75 10.75 -60.01
N ALA A 517 -33.46 11.88 -60.00
CA ALA A 517 -33.97 12.48 -58.77
C ALA A 517 -35.02 11.59 -58.06
N GLU A 518 -35.75 10.81 -58.84
CA GLU A 518 -36.75 9.81 -58.44
C GLU A 518 -36.14 8.56 -57.79
N ALA A 519 -34.87 8.27 -58.05
CA ALA A 519 -34.15 7.16 -57.42
C ALA A 519 -33.61 7.51 -56.02
N ILE A 520 -33.68 8.79 -55.62
CA ILE A 520 -33.04 9.30 -54.40
C ILE A 520 -34.06 9.53 -53.27
N ILE A 521 -33.81 8.90 -52.13
CA ILE A 521 -34.55 9.08 -50.86
C ILE A 521 -33.63 9.79 -49.85
N LEU A 522 -34.17 10.75 -49.09
CA LEU A 522 -33.42 11.50 -48.09
C LEU A 522 -33.86 11.16 -46.66
N GLU A 523 -32.87 10.99 -45.79
CA GLU A 523 -33.02 10.91 -44.35
C GLU A 523 -32.25 12.10 -43.73
N GLU A 524 -32.98 13.05 -43.15
CA GLU A 524 -32.44 14.36 -42.74
C GLU A 524 -32.40 14.58 -41.22
N LYS A 525 -32.64 13.56 -40.41
CA LYS A 525 -32.83 13.68 -38.95
C LYS A 525 -31.65 13.17 -38.15
N ALA A 526 -30.86 12.24 -38.67
CA ALA A 526 -29.83 11.56 -37.88
C ALA A 526 -28.67 12.47 -37.44
N ALA A 527 -28.44 12.58 -36.13
CA ALA A 527 -27.29 13.28 -35.55
C ALA A 527 -26.19 12.32 -35.07
N SER A 528 -26.43 11.01 -35.17
CA SER A 528 -25.53 9.97 -34.68
C SER A 528 -25.61 8.72 -35.56
N THR A 529 -24.60 7.85 -35.49
CA THR A 529 -24.62 6.56 -36.22
C THR A 529 -25.76 5.66 -35.76
N TYR A 530 -26.15 5.73 -34.48
CA TYR A 530 -27.32 5.00 -33.99
C TYR A 530 -28.60 5.46 -34.71
N GLU A 531 -28.78 6.78 -34.82
CA GLU A 531 -29.93 7.37 -35.51
C GLU A 531 -29.89 7.17 -37.03
N ASN A 532 -28.69 7.23 -37.64
CA ASN A 532 -28.51 6.91 -39.07
C ASN A 532 -29.09 5.52 -39.35
N VAL A 533 -28.71 4.51 -38.55
CA VAL A 533 -29.23 3.14 -38.72
C VAL A 533 -30.72 3.07 -38.39
N LYS A 534 -31.18 3.71 -37.30
CA LYS A 534 -32.58 3.70 -36.88
C LYS A 534 -33.51 4.28 -37.95
N PHE A 535 -33.24 5.49 -38.43
CA PHE A 535 -34.08 6.17 -39.41
C PHE A 535 -33.95 5.54 -40.80
N SER A 536 -32.75 5.06 -41.17
CA SER A 536 -32.61 4.28 -42.41
C SER A 536 -33.43 3.00 -42.36
N LYS A 537 -33.46 2.29 -41.23
CA LYS A 537 -34.32 1.11 -41.04
C LYS A 537 -35.80 1.44 -41.22
N GLU A 538 -36.27 2.57 -40.69
CA GLU A 538 -37.66 3.03 -40.88
C GLU A 538 -37.98 3.22 -42.37
N ILE A 539 -37.11 3.92 -43.11
CA ILE A 539 -37.25 4.15 -44.55
C ILE A 539 -37.22 2.83 -45.35
N LEU A 540 -36.31 1.91 -45.01
CA LEU A 540 -36.22 0.61 -45.66
C LEU A 540 -37.50 -0.21 -45.46
N ASN A 541 -38.07 -0.18 -44.25
CA ASN A 541 -39.32 -0.87 -43.96
C ASN A 541 -40.52 -0.27 -44.68
N GLU A 542 -40.64 1.06 -44.72
CA GLU A 542 -41.71 1.77 -45.44
C GLU A 542 -41.70 1.46 -46.94
N ASN A 543 -40.51 1.24 -47.51
CA ASN A 543 -40.31 0.94 -48.93
C ASN A 543 -40.23 -0.57 -49.23
N SER A 544 -40.46 -1.44 -48.23
CA SER A 544 -40.35 -2.91 -48.34
C SER A 544 -38.99 -3.41 -48.85
N LEU A 545 -37.91 -2.69 -48.52
CA LEU A 545 -36.53 -3.02 -48.87
C LEU A 545 -35.92 -3.87 -47.73
N ARG A 546 -35.12 -4.88 -48.09
CA ARG A 546 -34.55 -5.87 -47.15
C ARG A 546 -33.04 -6.03 -47.27
N SER A 547 -32.43 -5.47 -48.31
CA SER A 547 -31.00 -5.50 -48.53
C SER A 547 -30.46 -4.12 -48.92
N VAL A 548 -29.27 -3.77 -48.41
CA VAL A 548 -28.60 -2.52 -48.77
C VAL A 548 -27.11 -2.67 -48.99
N ILE A 549 -26.58 -1.88 -49.92
CA ILE A 549 -25.14 -1.60 -50.02
C ILE A 549 -24.84 -0.36 -49.19
N LEU A 550 -24.16 -0.54 -48.06
CA LEU A 550 -23.80 0.56 -47.18
C LEU A 550 -22.46 1.18 -47.59
N ILE A 551 -22.49 2.47 -47.92
CA ILE A 551 -21.32 3.28 -48.27
C ILE A 551 -21.00 4.28 -47.15
N SER A 552 -19.75 4.25 -46.69
CA SER A 552 -19.19 5.10 -45.65
C SER A 552 -17.64 5.04 -45.69
N SER A 553 -16.95 5.74 -44.78
CA SER A 553 -15.50 5.59 -44.61
C SER A 553 -15.11 4.19 -44.10
N PRO A 554 -13.93 3.64 -44.50
CA PRO A 554 -13.46 2.32 -44.11
C PRO A 554 -13.44 2.04 -42.60
N TYR A 555 -13.11 3.04 -41.78
CA TYR A 555 -12.94 2.87 -40.33
C TYR A 555 -14.22 3.10 -39.54
N HIS A 556 -15.24 3.73 -40.15
CA HIS A 556 -16.57 3.86 -39.56
C HIS A 556 -17.36 2.54 -39.63
N MET A 557 -17.02 1.67 -40.57
CA MET A 557 -17.80 0.46 -40.87
C MET A 557 -18.00 -0.46 -39.67
N ARG A 558 -16.97 -0.68 -38.84
CA ARG A 558 -17.12 -1.53 -37.65
C ARG A 558 -18.21 -1.03 -36.70
N ARG A 559 -18.23 0.28 -36.42
CA ARG A 559 -19.20 0.87 -35.51
C ARG A 559 -20.61 0.79 -36.09
N VAL A 560 -20.76 1.09 -37.38
CA VAL A 560 -22.05 0.96 -38.08
C VAL A 560 -22.55 -0.48 -38.05
N SER A 561 -21.68 -1.45 -38.36
CA SER A 561 -22.03 -2.88 -38.36
C SER A 561 -22.53 -3.36 -37.00
N LEU A 562 -21.89 -2.93 -35.91
CA LEU A 562 -22.33 -3.26 -34.56
C LEU A 562 -23.73 -2.70 -34.25
N VAL A 563 -24.06 -1.50 -34.76
CA VAL A 563 -25.39 -0.90 -34.59
C VAL A 563 -26.43 -1.65 -35.44
N PHE A 564 -26.16 -1.94 -36.72
CA PHE A 564 -27.06 -2.73 -37.56
C PHE A 564 -27.35 -4.10 -36.93
N ASN A 565 -26.31 -4.79 -36.46
CA ASN A 565 -26.43 -6.05 -35.74
C ASN A 565 -27.23 -5.93 -34.44
N LYS A 566 -27.39 -4.74 -33.87
CA LYS A 566 -28.19 -4.53 -32.66
C LYS A 566 -29.65 -4.28 -32.96
N ILE A 567 -29.94 -3.34 -33.87
CA ILE A 567 -31.29 -2.77 -34.04
C ILE A 567 -31.93 -3.05 -35.40
N ALA A 568 -31.22 -3.61 -36.37
CA ALA A 568 -31.67 -3.83 -37.75
C ALA A 568 -31.18 -5.17 -38.32
N LYS A 569 -31.22 -6.24 -37.50
CA LYS A 569 -30.72 -7.59 -37.86
C LYS A 569 -31.45 -8.22 -39.05
N GLU A 570 -32.66 -7.77 -39.32
CA GLU A 570 -33.51 -8.25 -40.42
C GLU A 570 -33.13 -7.67 -41.79
N ILE A 571 -32.28 -6.66 -41.83
CA ILE A 571 -31.78 -6.05 -43.06
C ILE A 571 -30.43 -6.67 -43.41
N THR A 572 -30.30 -7.22 -44.62
CA THR A 572 -29.01 -7.65 -45.17
C THR A 572 -28.19 -6.43 -45.54
N VAL A 573 -26.97 -6.30 -45.00
CA VAL A 573 -26.10 -5.15 -45.27
C VAL A 573 -24.80 -5.61 -45.89
N HIS A 574 -24.50 -5.09 -47.08
CA HIS A 574 -23.20 -5.24 -47.74
C HIS A 574 -22.33 -4.02 -47.41
N TYR A 575 -21.25 -4.21 -46.66
CA TYR A 575 -20.41 -3.11 -46.15
C TYR A 575 -19.33 -2.74 -47.16
N VAL A 576 -19.63 -1.79 -48.05
CA VAL A 576 -18.77 -1.40 -49.17
C VAL A 576 -18.20 0.01 -48.92
N PRO A 577 -17.04 0.13 -48.24
CA PRO A 577 -16.47 1.44 -47.94
C PRO A 577 -15.88 2.09 -49.19
N ILE A 578 -15.74 3.41 -49.16
CA ILE A 578 -15.00 4.13 -50.20
C ILE A 578 -13.54 3.60 -50.29
N PRO A 579 -13.03 3.29 -51.49
CA PRO A 579 -11.71 2.67 -51.64
C PRO A 579 -10.56 3.63 -51.35
N ASN A 580 -10.69 4.89 -51.77
CA ASN A 580 -9.68 5.94 -51.58
C ASN A 580 -10.29 7.07 -50.74
N CYS A 581 -10.07 7.02 -49.43
CA CYS A 581 -10.45 8.13 -48.55
C CYS A 581 -9.25 9.08 -48.40
N ILE A 582 -9.38 10.35 -48.81
CA ILE A 582 -8.31 11.36 -48.69
C ILE A 582 -7.81 11.50 -47.25
N TYR A 583 -8.66 11.18 -46.29
CA TYR A 583 -8.29 11.24 -44.89
C TYR A 583 -7.33 10.12 -44.45
N TYR A 584 -7.35 8.97 -45.11
CA TYR A 584 -6.57 7.79 -44.72
C TYR A 584 -5.57 7.35 -45.78
N ASP A 585 -5.21 8.26 -46.69
CA ASP A 585 -4.10 8.08 -47.61
C ASP A 585 -2.81 7.80 -46.82
N ASP A 586 -2.24 6.62 -47.04
CA ASP A 586 -1.06 6.10 -46.35
C ASP A 586 0.25 6.48 -47.05
N SER A 587 0.18 7.10 -48.24
CA SER A 587 1.34 7.49 -49.05
C SER A 587 2.23 8.55 -48.39
N GLU A 588 1.66 9.43 -47.56
CA GLU A 588 2.40 10.52 -46.88
C GLU A 588 2.83 10.19 -45.44
N GLY A 589 2.65 8.93 -45.01
CA GLY A 589 2.91 8.49 -43.64
C GLY A 589 1.85 8.93 -42.62
N VAL A 590 2.00 8.51 -41.37
CA VAL A 590 1.02 8.78 -40.32
C VAL A 590 1.07 10.26 -39.92
N LYS A 591 -0.09 10.92 -39.88
CA LYS A 591 -0.26 12.29 -39.38
C LYS A 591 -1.09 12.30 -38.10
N LEU A 592 -0.97 13.37 -37.31
CA LEU A 592 -1.75 13.57 -36.07
C LEU A 592 -3.27 13.42 -36.28
N ARG A 593 -3.76 13.85 -37.45
CA ARG A 593 -5.17 13.67 -37.85
C ARG A 593 -5.56 12.18 -37.87
N HIS A 594 -4.75 11.30 -38.49
CA HIS A 594 -5.07 9.87 -38.59
C HIS A 594 -5.22 9.24 -37.19
N ILE A 595 -4.32 9.57 -36.26
CA ILE A 595 -4.39 9.12 -34.86
C ILE A 595 -5.69 9.62 -34.20
N ARG A 596 -6.05 10.90 -34.38
CA ARG A 596 -7.29 11.47 -33.83
C ARG A 596 -8.53 10.76 -34.36
N GLY A 597 -8.57 10.45 -35.67
CA GLY A 597 -9.69 9.74 -36.29
C GLY A 597 -9.86 8.32 -35.75
N ILE A 598 -8.77 7.56 -35.64
CA ILE A 598 -8.80 6.19 -35.09
C ILE A 598 -9.24 6.19 -33.62
N ILE A 599 -8.70 7.10 -32.81
CA ILE A 599 -9.11 7.24 -31.40
C ILE A 599 -10.60 7.61 -31.31
N HIS A 600 -11.08 8.51 -32.17
CA HIS A 600 -12.48 8.90 -32.21
C HIS A 600 -13.40 7.71 -32.47
N GLU A 601 -13.07 6.84 -33.43
CA GLU A 601 -13.88 5.65 -33.74
C GLU A 601 -13.91 4.65 -32.59
N TYR A 602 -12.77 4.35 -31.96
CA TYR A 602 -12.73 3.47 -30.78
C TYR A 602 -13.50 4.06 -29.59
N MET A 603 -13.35 5.36 -29.32
CA MET A 603 -14.11 6.03 -28.27
C MET A 603 -15.60 6.03 -28.57
N GLY A 604 -15.99 6.16 -29.83
CA GLY A 604 -17.35 5.99 -30.30
C GLY A 604 -17.91 4.61 -29.97
N ILE A 605 -17.17 3.54 -30.27
CA ILE A 605 -17.57 2.16 -29.94
C ILE A 605 -17.75 1.99 -28.42
N VAL A 606 -16.79 2.44 -27.61
CA VAL A 606 -16.88 2.34 -26.13
C VAL A 606 -18.09 3.11 -25.60
N TYR A 607 -18.34 4.32 -26.12
CA TYR A 607 -19.50 5.13 -25.75
C TYR A 607 -20.81 4.43 -26.12
N TYR A 608 -20.91 3.83 -27.32
CA TYR A 608 -22.11 3.14 -27.79
C TYR A 608 -22.38 1.88 -26.97
N TRP A 609 -21.33 1.12 -26.61
CA TRP A 609 -21.45 -0.03 -25.72
C TRP A 609 -21.98 0.40 -24.33
N TRP A 610 -21.44 1.48 -23.77
CA TRP A 610 -21.90 2.02 -22.49
C TRP A 610 -23.36 2.51 -22.54
N LYS A 611 -23.79 3.08 -23.67
CA LYS A 611 -25.18 3.51 -23.91
C LYS A 611 -26.14 2.36 -24.29
N GLY A 612 -25.63 1.16 -24.52
CA GLY A 612 -26.42 0.00 -24.95
C GLY A 612 -26.87 0.05 -26.42
N TYR A 613 -26.23 0.89 -27.25
CA TYR A 613 -26.52 1.04 -28.68
C TYR A 613 -25.93 -0.08 -29.54
N ILE A 614 -24.96 -0.82 -29.00
CA ILE A 614 -24.31 -1.99 -29.59
C ILE A 614 -24.21 -3.12 -28.56
#